data_AF-A0A8S0WJL7-F1
#
_entry.id   AF-A0A8S0WJL7-F1
#
_cell.length_a   1.000
_cell.length_b   1.000
_cell.length_c   1.000
_cell.angle_alpha   90.00
_cell.angle_beta   90.00
_cell.angle_gamma   90.00
#
_symmetry.space_group_name_H-M   'P 1'
#
loop_
_entity.id
_entity.type
_entity.pdbx_description
1 polymer ?
#
loop_
_entity_poly.entity_id
_entity_poly.type
_entity_poly.pdbx_seq_one_letter_code
_entity_poly.pdbx_strand_id
1 'polypeptide(L)'
;MTPFSPRSPSFPPGSTQAEVLWRDDNFTAYREKANPVSSKGHIIIAFNLHVPSVYSLSSTDLPLLANIRNLATRLIASLLPASTPVTPSTAAPPVPLQDPNNQFRIGFITPPFKDNKIPVTDHLHAHAYIGPADLAGWWRSVAYGPLAWYAIEDLIAEIRESVTNNRIKSGYENRVRAPIDLVPSAGARAGNADGVETTEAGIASIDSRLEDGEAPHTPSNTSPDSSQYLSPQSQIPHLRV
;
A
#
# COMPACT_ATOMS: atom_id res chain seq x y z
N MET A 1 -12.02 -35.53 -10.39
CA MET A 1 -11.84 -34.09 -10.10
C MET A 1 -10.38 -33.75 -10.35
N THR A 2 -10.09 -33.02 -11.42
CA THR A 2 -8.72 -32.62 -11.80
C THR A 2 -8.46 -31.20 -11.26
N PRO A 3 -7.31 -30.96 -10.58
CA PRO A 3 -7.03 -29.65 -10.03
C PRO A 3 -6.68 -28.67 -11.15
N PHE A 4 -7.29 -27.47 -11.11
CA PHE A 4 -6.99 -26.37 -12.01
C PHE A 4 -5.61 -25.79 -11.67
N SER A 5 -4.57 -26.20 -12.39
CA SER A 5 -3.32 -25.43 -12.41
C SER A 5 -3.55 -24.13 -13.20
N PRO A 6 -3.11 -22.96 -12.69
CA PRO A 6 -3.21 -21.72 -13.44
C PRO A 6 -2.36 -21.83 -14.71
N ARG A 7 -3.01 -21.79 -15.88
CA ARG A 7 -2.32 -21.68 -17.17
C ARG A 7 -1.68 -20.30 -17.24
N SER A 8 -0.35 -20.25 -17.15
CA SER A 8 0.39 -19.05 -17.50
C SER A 8 0.09 -18.70 -18.98
N PRO A 9 -0.38 -17.48 -19.30
CA PRO A 9 -0.60 -17.09 -20.68
C PRO A 9 0.74 -17.10 -21.43
N SER A 10 0.84 -17.85 -22.52
CA SER A 10 2.00 -17.83 -23.40
C SER A 10 1.87 -16.67 -24.39
N PHE A 11 2.78 -15.70 -24.33
CA PHE A 11 2.82 -14.60 -25.28
C PHE A 11 3.88 -14.84 -26.37
N PRO A 12 3.62 -14.49 -27.63
CA PRO A 12 4.64 -14.52 -28.68
C PRO A 12 5.86 -13.67 -28.32
N PRO A 13 7.08 -14.09 -28.69
CA PRO A 13 8.27 -13.24 -28.59
C PRO A 13 8.03 -11.91 -29.33
N GLY A 14 8.17 -10.78 -28.64
CA GLY A 14 7.89 -9.44 -29.20
C GLY A 14 6.47 -8.91 -28.96
N SER A 15 5.60 -9.65 -28.27
CA SER A 15 4.30 -9.11 -27.85
C SER A 15 4.48 -7.95 -26.86
N THR A 16 3.82 -6.83 -27.15
CA THR A 16 3.72 -5.65 -26.27
C THR A 16 2.60 -5.78 -25.25
N GLN A 17 1.87 -6.91 -25.24
CA GLN A 17 0.84 -7.15 -24.24
C GLN A 17 1.44 -7.25 -22.84
N ALA A 18 0.72 -6.69 -21.87
CA ALA A 18 1.04 -6.79 -20.46
C ALA A 18 1.09 -8.26 -20.03
N GLU A 19 2.24 -8.70 -19.54
CA GLU A 19 2.43 -10.06 -19.02
C GLU A 19 1.97 -10.09 -17.57
N VAL A 20 0.86 -10.78 -17.29
CA VAL A 20 0.33 -10.92 -15.93
C VAL A 20 1.26 -11.84 -15.12
N LEU A 21 1.84 -11.29 -14.05
CA LEU A 21 2.74 -11.99 -13.14
C LEU A 21 1.99 -12.55 -11.92
N TRP A 22 0.92 -11.86 -11.49
CA TRP A 22 0.14 -12.23 -10.33
C TRP A 22 -1.30 -11.74 -10.48
N ARG A 23 -2.23 -12.51 -9.93
CA ARG A 23 -3.62 -12.11 -9.78
C ARG A 23 -4.20 -12.79 -8.54
N ASP A 24 -4.80 -11.99 -7.67
CA ASP A 24 -5.63 -12.44 -6.56
C ASP A 24 -6.90 -11.57 -6.50
N ASP A 25 -7.63 -11.63 -5.39
CA ASP A 25 -8.87 -10.87 -5.22
C ASP A 25 -8.63 -9.35 -5.08
N ASN A 26 -7.48 -8.95 -4.53
CA ASN A 26 -7.16 -7.54 -4.26
C ASN A 26 -6.37 -6.88 -5.39
N PHE A 27 -5.52 -7.64 -6.09
CA PHE A 27 -4.52 -7.11 -7.01
C PHE A 27 -4.39 -7.90 -8.30
N THR A 28 -4.09 -7.17 -9.36
CA THR A 28 -3.52 -7.72 -10.60
C THR A 28 -2.16 -7.07 -10.83
N ALA A 29 -1.10 -7.87 -10.84
CA ALA A 29 0.25 -7.41 -11.15
C ALA A 29 0.69 -7.87 -12.54
N TYR A 30 1.26 -6.96 -13.31
CA TYR A 30 1.79 -7.26 -14.64
C TYR A 30 3.12 -6.57 -14.90
N ARG A 31 3.94 -7.19 -15.76
CA ARG A 31 5.19 -6.63 -16.24
C ARG A 31 4.91 -5.61 -17.34
N GLU A 32 5.45 -4.41 -17.19
CA GLU A 32 5.38 -3.37 -18.22
C GLU A 32 6.46 -3.61 -19.28
N LYS A 33 6.04 -3.93 -20.51
CA LYS A 33 6.94 -4.20 -21.64
C LYS A 33 6.91 -3.13 -22.73
N ALA A 34 5.81 -2.37 -22.83
CA ALA A 34 5.63 -1.39 -23.90
C ALA A 34 6.31 -0.05 -23.56
N ASN A 35 6.17 0.40 -22.32
CA ASN A 35 6.71 1.67 -21.83
C ASN A 35 7.37 1.52 -20.43
N PRO A 36 8.35 0.63 -20.25
CA PRO A 36 9.05 0.49 -18.97
C PRO A 36 9.80 1.79 -18.63
N VAL A 37 9.89 2.12 -17.35
CA VAL A 37 10.75 3.23 -16.89
C VAL A 37 12.17 2.81 -16.58
N SER A 38 12.42 1.50 -16.49
CA SER A 38 13.73 0.93 -16.21
C SER A 38 14.04 -0.20 -17.19
N SER A 39 15.27 -0.23 -17.71
CA SER A 39 15.79 -1.31 -18.53
C SER A 39 15.94 -2.64 -17.79
N LYS A 40 16.01 -2.59 -16.45
CA LYS A 40 16.19 -3.77 -15.60
C LYS A 40 14.88 -4.42 -15.19
N GLY A 41 13.77 -3.67 -15.21
CA GLY A 41 12.44 -4.21 -14.92
C GLY A 41 11.48 -3.15 -14.36
N HIS A 42 10.23 -3.24 -14.77
CA HIS A 42 9.12 -2.40 -14.31
C HIS A 42 7.84 -3.25 -14.23
N ILE A 43 7.19 -3.20 -13.09
CA ILE A 43 5.96 -3.92 -12.76
C ILE A 43 4.93 -2.90 -12.30
N ILE A 44 3.70 -3.10 -12.74
CA ILE A 44 2.53 -2.36 -12.24
C ILE A 44 1.69 -3.31 -11.40
N ILE A 45 1.26 -2.85 -10.24
CA ILE A 45 0.28 -3.56 -9.39
C ILE A 45 -0.98 -2.69 -9.34
N ALA A 46 -2.00 -3.13 -10.05
CA ALA A 46 -3.31 -2.49 -10.06
C ALA A 46 -4.18 -3.08 -8.95
N PHE A 47 -4.92 -2.22 -8.25
CA PHE A 47 -5.98 -2.66 -7.35
C PHE A 47 -7.16 -3.14 -8.20
N ASN A 48 -7.74 -4.29 -7.84
CA ASN A 48 -8.97 -4.75 -8.46
C ASN A 48 -10.18 -3.92 -7.99
N LEU A 49 -10.06 -3.30 -6.81
CA LEU A 49 -11.01 -2.32 -6.29
C LEU A 49 -10.72 -0.92 -6.84
N HIS A 50 -11.76 -0.09 -6.94
CA HIS A 50 -11.59 1.35 -7.18
C HIS A 50 -11.04 2.06 -5.96
N VAL A 51 -9.77 2.46 -6.04
CA VAL A 51 -9.10 3.36 -5.11
C VAL A 51 -8.68 4.60 -5.91
N PRO A 52 -9.28 5.78 -5.73
CA PRO A 52 -9.04 6.90 -6.64
C PRO A 52 -7.68 7.58 -6.43
N SER A 53 -7.14 7.53 -5.20
CA SER A 53 -5.82 8.10 -4.89
C SER A 53 -5.28 7.57 -3.56
N VAL A 54 -4.01 7.89 -3.26
CA VAL A 54 -3.41 7.59 -1.95
C VAL A 54 -4.16 8.25 -0.79
N TYR A 55 -4.89 9.35 -1.03
CA TYR A 55 -5.66 10.07 0.00
C TYR A 55 -6.94 9.35 0.43
N SER A 56 -7.30 8.26 -0.27
CA SER A 56 -8.41 7.40 0.12
C SER A 56 -7.97 6.23 1.00
N LEU A 57 -6.67 6.12 1.27
CA LEU A 57 -6.12 5.08 2.13
C LEU A 57 -6.09 5.56 3.58
N SER A 58 -6.51 4.66 4.47
CA SER A 58 -6.56 4.90 5.91
C SER A 58 -5.63 3.94 6.67
N SER A 59 -5.64 4.04 7.99
CA SER A 59 -4.92 3.11 8.87
C SER A 59 -5.31 1.65 8.66
N THR A 60 -6.58 1.38 8.40
CA THR A 60 -7.04 0.00 8.17
C THR A 60 -6.48 -0.65 6.91
N ASP A 61 -5.95 0.14 5.98
CA ASP A 61 -5.37 -0.32 4.73
C ASP A 61 -3.87 -0.63 4.85
N LEU A 62 -3.27 -0.46 6.04
CA LEU A 62 -1.86 -0.79 6.27
C LEU A 62 -1.48 -2.24 5.92
N PRO A 63 -2.28 -3.28 6.26
CA PRO A 63 -2.00 -4.64 5.81
C PRO A 63 -2.01 -4.77 4.28
N LEU A 64 -2.91 -4.04 3.60
CA LEU A 64 -3.02 -4.03 2.15
C LEU A 64 -1.76 -3.40 1.52
N LEU A 65 -1.28 -2.28 2.07
CA LEU A 65 -0.03 -1.63 1.64
C LEU A 65 1.21 -2.50 1.90
N ALA A 66 1.29 -3.15 3.07
CA ALA A 66 2.37 -4.08 3.37
C ALA A 66 2.39 -5.27 2.40
N ASN A 67 1.21 -5.76 1.99
CA ASN A 67 1.09 -6.81 0.98
C ASN A 67 1.60 -6.35 -0.39
N ILE A 68 1.28 -5.12 -0.82
CA ILE A 68 1.82 -4.55 -2.06
C ILE A 68 3.35 -4.49 -2.01
N ARG A 69 3.93 -3.99 -0.91
CA ARG A 69 5.39 -3.94 -0.72
C ARG A 69 6.01 -5.31 -0.90
N ASN A 70 5.49 -6.31 -0.17
CA ASN A 70 6.05 -7.66 -0.18
C ASN A 70 5.88 -8.31 -1.56
N LEU A 71 4.72 -8.13 -2.20
CA LEU A 71 4.43 -8.64 -3.53
C LEU A 71 5.35 -8.01 -4.58
N ALA A 72 5.47 -6.69 -4.59
CA ALA A 72 6.34 -5.94 -5.48
C ALA A 72 7.79 -6.40 -5.37
N THR A 73 8.34 -6.46 -4.15
CA THR A 73 9.70 -6.92 -3.89
C THR A 73 9.93 -8.35 -4.39
N ARG A 74 9.00 -9.26 -4.11
CA ARG A 74 9.10 -10.65 -4.57
C ARG A 74 9.07 -10.76 -6.10
N LEU A 75 8.11 -10.10 -6.75
CA LEU A 75 7.96 -10.17 -8.20
C LEU A 75 9.13 -9.49 -8.90
N ILE A 76 9.60 -8.36 -8.41
CA ILE A 76 10.69 -7.62 -9.06
C ILE A 76 12.04 -8.32 -8.88
N ALA A 77 12.30 -8.91 -7.71
CA ALA A 77 13.48 -9.73 -7.48
C ALA A 77 13.52 -10.95 -8.43
N SER A 78 12.35 -11.52 -8.77
CA SER A 78 12.27 -12.64 -9.72
C SER A 78 12.64 -12.27 -11.16
N LEU A 79 12.68 -10.98 -11.50
CA LEU A 79 13.13 -10.51 -12.83
C LEU A 79 14.66 -10.45 -12.95
N LEU A 80 15.39 -10.47 -11.83
CA LEU A 80 16.84 -10.50 -11.84
C LEU A 80 17.33 -11.89 -12.26
N PRO A 81 18.31 -12.00 -13.17
CA PRO A 81 18.89 -13.28 -13.51
C PRO A 81 19.50 -13.90 -12.24
N ALA A 82 19.18 -15.17 -11.98
CA ALA A 82 19.79 -15.91 -10.89
C ALA A 82 21.31 -15.84 -11.06
N SER A 83 21.99 -15.20 -10.11
CA SER A 83 23.44 -15.09 -10.14
C SER A 83 24.00 -16.50 -10.12
N THR A 84 24.69 -16.89 -11.20
CA THR A 84 25.38 -18.17 -11.26
C THR A 84 26.34 -18.27 -10.07
N PRO A 85 26.44 -19.42 -9.39
CA PRO A 85 27.37 -19.58 -8.29
C PRO A 85 28.79 -19.33 -8.79
N VAL A 86 29.43 -18.33 -8.18
CA VAL A 86 30.76 -17.86 -8.53
C VAL A 86 31.76 -18.98 -8.29
N THR A 87 32.42 -19.45 -9.34
CA THR A 87 33.72 -20.13 -9.22
C THR A 87 34.69 -19.21 -8.46
N PRO A 88 35.57 -19.75 -7.60
CA PRO A 88 36.47 -18.93 -6.79
C PRO A 88 37.46 -18.21 -7.70
N SER A 89 37.23 -16.92 -7.95
CA SER A 89 38.12 -16.06 -8.72
C SER A 89 38.81 -15.08 -7.77
N THR A 90 40.14 -15.07 -7.81
CA THR A 90 41.09 -14.32 -6.97
C THR A 90 41.09 -12.80 -7.21
N ALA A 91 39.99 -12.24 -7.71
CA ALA A 91 39.87 -10.82 -7.99
C ALA A 91 39.44 -10.04 -6.75
N ALA A 92 39.97 -8.81 -6.62
CA ALA A 92 39.67 -7.90 -5.52
C ALA A 92 38.14 -7.76 -5.30
N PRO A 93 37.68 -7.68 -4.04
CA PRO A 93 36.25 -7.65 -3.75
C PRO A 93 35.60 -6.44 -4.44
N PRO A 94 34.50 -6.64 -5.19
CA PRO A 94 33.73 -5.51 -5.69
C PRO A 94 33.25 -4.68 -4.51
N VAL A 95 33.26 -3.35 -4.69
CA VAL A 95 32.67 -2.34 -3.80
C VAL A 95 31.37 -2.87 -3.20
N PRO A 96 31.10 -2.72 -1.88
CA PRO A 96 29.96 -3.36 -1.25
C PRO A 96 28.69 -3.10 -2.05
N LEU A 97 27.99 -4.17 -2.43
CA LEU A 97 26.66 -4.11 -3.01
C LEU A 97 25.84 -3.10 -2.19
N GLN A 98 25.47 -1.99 -2.83
CA GLN A 98 24.43 -1.11 -2.32
C GLN A 98 23.27 -2.00 -1.88
N ASP A 99 22.75 -1.77 -0.68
CA ASP A 99 21.66 -2.54 -0.09
C ASP A 99 20.65 -2.90 -1.19
N PRO A 100 20.39 -4.19 -1.49
CA PRO A 100 19.54 -4.58 -2.62
C PRO A 100 18.13 -3.95 -2.53
N ASN A 101 17.71 -3.54 -1.33
CA ASN A 101 16.49 -2.76 -1.13
C ASN A 101 16.56 -1.34 -1.71
N ASN A 102 17.73 -0.72 -1.75
CA ASN A 102 17.94 0.59 -2.35
C ASN A 102 17.88 0.54 -3.89
N GLN A 103 17.90 -0.66 -4.47
CA GLN A 103 17.74 -0.87 -5.90
C GLN A 103 16.27 -0.92 -6.31
N PHE A 104 15.35 -1.33 -5.43
CA PHE A 104 13.93 -1.43 -5.76
C PHE A 104 13.20 -0.15 -5.37
N ARG A 105 12.54 0.48 -6.35
CA ARG A 105 11.68 1.64 -6.11
C ARG A 105 10.23 1.19 -6.22
N ILE A 106 9.51 1.27 -5.10
CA ILE A 106 8.09 0.92 -4.99
C ILE A 106 7.33 2.13 -4.47
N GLY A 107 6.26 2.51 -5.14
CA GLY A 107 5.50 3.70 -4.78
C GLY A 107 4.38 4.03 -5.76
N PHE A 108 3.80 5.20 -5.56
CA PHE A 108 2.65 5.69 -6.29
C PHE A 108 2.98 7.02 -6.96
N ILE A 109 2.30 7.30 -8.08
CA ILE A 109 2.31 8.63 -8.68
C ILE A 109 1.08 9.37 -8.14
N THR A 110 1.30 10.50 -7.49
CA THR A 110 0.22 11.26 -6.85
C THR A 110 -0.33 12.37 -7.76
N PRO A 111 -1.63 12.70 -7.65
CA PRO A 111 -2.19 13.86 -8.32
C PRO A 111 -1.40 15.15 -8.03
N PRO A 112 -1.30 16.08 -9.00
CA PRO A 112 -1.96 16.10 -10.30
C PRO A 112 -1.26 15.27 -11.38
N PHE A 113 -0.15 14.59 -11.06
CA PHE A 113 0.61 13.80 -12.01
C PHE A 113 -0.07 12.46 -12.29
N LYS A 114 0.11 11.94 -13.50
CA LYS A 114 -0.43 10.65 -13.94
C LYS A 114 0.54 9.98 -14.92
N ASP A 115 0.58 8.65 -14.94
CA ASP A 115 1.29 7.91 -15.98
C ASP A 115 0.37 7.58 -17.16
N ASN A 116 0.35 8.46 -18.15
CA ASN A 116 -0.51 8.33 -19.34
C ASN A 116 -0.15 7.12 -20.25
N LYS A 117 0.91 6.37 -19.92
CA LYS A 117 1.32 5.17 -20.66
C LYS A 117 0.75 3.88 -20.09
N ILE A 118 0.17 3.93 -18.90
CA ILE A 118 -0.41 2.77 -18.23
C ILE A 118 -1.92 2.80 -18.46
N PRO A 119 -2.55 1.69 -18.88
CA PRO A 119 -3.98 1.63 -19.20
C PRO A 119 -4.91 1.73 -17.97
N VAL A 120 -4.36 2.01 -16.78
CA VAL A 120 -5.09 2.15 -15.51
C VAL A 120 -5.03 3.63 -15.09
N THR A 121 -5.85 4.48 -15.72
CA THR A 121 -5.70 5.94 -15.62
C THR A 121 -6.57 6.63 -14.56
N ASP A 122 -7.58 5.93 -14.06
CA ASP A 122 -8.63 6.41 -13.15
C ASP A 122 -8.61 5.72 -11.78
N HIS A 123 -7.66 4.79 -11.57
CA HIS A 123 -7.42 4.07 -10.32
C HIS A 123 -5.97 4.22 -9.88
N LEU A 124 -5.77 4.27 -8.57
CA LEU A 124 -4.48 4.13 -7.92
C LEU A 124 -3.86 2.80 -8.35
N HIS A 125 -2.57 2.81 -8.65
CA HIS A 125 -1.79 1.62 -8.91
C HIS A 125 -0.36 1.86 -8.42
N ALA A 126 0.27 0.81 -7.92
CA ALA A 126 1.66 0.89 -7.48
C ALA A 126 2.59 0.61 -8.66
N HIS A 127 3.66 1.39 -8.73
CA HIS A 127 4.79 1.16 -9.61
C HIS A 127 5.91 0.52 -8.82
N ALA A 128 6.49 -0.55 -9.37
CA ALA A 128 7.67 -1.19 -8.83
C ALA A 128 8.72 -1.36 -9.93
N TYR A 129 9.90 -0.76 -9.78
CA TYR A 129 10.96 -0.86 -10.78
C TYR A 129 12.36 -0.95 -10.17
N ILE A 130 13.29 -1.47 -10.95
CA ILE A 130 14.69 -1.65 -10.54
C ILE A 130 15.47 -0.40 -10.98
N GLY A 131 16.07 0.33 -10.05
CA GLY A 131 16.83 1.54 -10.34
C GLY A 131 18.05 1.30 -11.25
N PRO A 132 18.41 2.31 -12.08
CA PRO A 132 17.78 3.62 -12.25
C PRO A 132 16.53 3.62 -13.15
N ALA A 133 15.80 4.74 -13.21
CA ALA A 133 14.69 4.96 -14.16
C ALA A 133 15.19 5.48 -15.52
N ASP A 134 16.10 4.73 -16.15
CA ASP A 134 16.81 5.13 -17.37
C ASP A 134 15.94 5.23 -18.64
N LEU A 135 14.73 4.65 -18.62
CA LEU A 135 13.81 4.65 -19.76
C LEU A 135 12.61 5.59 -19.60
N ALA A 136 12.51 6.34 -18.49
CA ALA A 136 11.37 7.23 -18.26
C ALA A 136 11.29 8.39 -19.26
N GLY A 137 12.42 8.83 -19.82
CA GLY A 137 12.50 10.05 -20.62
C GLY A 137 12.20 11.31 -19.80
N TRP A 138 12.34 12.50 -20.39
CA TRP A 138 12.29 13.77 -19.63
C TRP A 138 10.95 13.98 -18.90
N TRP A 139 9.83 13.79 -19.58
CA TRP A 139 8.50 14.08 -19.01
C TRP A 139 8.07 13.10 -17.92
N ARG A 140 8.21 11.78 -18.12
CA ARG A 140 7.86 10.82 -17.05
C ARG A 140 8.87 10.87 -15.92
N SER A 141 10.13 11.29 -16.16
CA SER A 141 11.09 11.49 -15.06
C SER A 141 10.59 12.50 -14.01
N VAL A 142 9.74 13.47 -14.39
CA VAL A 142 9.10 14.36 -13.42
C VAL A 142 8.12 13.59 -12.53
N ALA A 143 7.26 12.74 -13.11
CA ALA A 143 6.28 11.94 -12.38
C ALA A 143 6.92 10.87 -11.47
N TYR A 144 8.06 10.31 -11.88
CA TYR A 144 8.84 9.34 -11.10
C TYR A 144 9.89 10.01 -10.19
N GLY A 145 9.94 11.34 -10.21
CA GLY A 145 10.81 12.18 -9.40
C GLY A 145 10.21 12.51 -8.04
N PRO A 146 10.98 13.16 -7.15
CA PRO A 146 10.60 13.38 -5.75
C PRO A 146 9.38 14.28 -5.53
N LEU A 147 8.90 14.99 -6.58
CA LEU A 147 7.73 15.87 -6.49
C LEU A 147 6.38 15.14 -6.67
N ALA A 148 6.40 13.99 -7.33
CA ALA A 148 5.20 13.27 -7.75
C ALA A 148 5.21 11.80 -7.32
N TRP A 149 6.40 11.28 -7.01
CA TRP A 149 6.60 9.95 -6.51
C TRP A 149 6.43 9.92 -5.00
N TYR A 150 5.51 9.07 -4.55
CA TYR A 150 5.31 8.83 -3.14
C TYR A 150 5.67 7.38 -2.80
N ALA A 151 6.77 7.19 -2.08
CA ALA A 151 7.28 5.86 -1.78
C ALA A 151 6.33 5.10 -0.85
N ILE A 152 6.19 3.79 -1.08
CA ILE A 152 5.26 2.98 -0.28
C ILE A 152 5.65 2.93 1.21
N GLU A 153 6.94 2.93 1.52
CA GLU A 153 7.40 2.97 2.93
C GLU A 153 7.06 4.30 3.61
N ASP A 154 7.17 5.42 2.89
CA ASP A 154 6.86 6.74 3.43
C ASP A 154 5.35 6.86 3.71
N LEU A 155 4.52 6.36 2.79
CA LEU A 155 3.06 6.31 2.97
C LEU A 155 2.65 5.42 4.16
N ILE A 156 3.21 4.21 4.25
CA ILE A 156 2.96 3.31 5.39
C ILE A 156 3.35 4.00 6.70
N ALA A 157 4.50 4.67 6.71
CA ALA A 157 4.98 5.33 7.91
C ALA A 157 4.15 6.57 8.28
N GLU A 158 3.70 7.36 7.30
CA GLU A 158 2.83 8.53 7.51
C GLU A 158 1.48 8.12 8.09
N ILE A 159 0.83 7.10 7.52
CA ILE A 159 -0.44 6.58 8.04
C ILE A 159 -0.25 6.07 9.47
N ARG A 160 0.83 5.33 9.75
CA ARG A 160 1.11 4.85 11.12
C ARG A 160 1.41 5.99 12.10
N GLU A 161 2.07 7.05 11.66
CA GLU A 161 2.30 8.24 12.49
C GLU A 161 0.98 8.94 12.82
N SER A 162 0.01 8.95 11.90
CA SER A 162 -1.30 9.58 12.13
C SER A 162 -2.16 8.90 13.22
N VAL A 163 -1.96 7.59 13.44
CA VAL A 163 -2.79 6.77 14.36
C VAL A 163 -2.09 6.36 15.65
N THR A 164 -0.77 6.54 15.74
CA THR A 164 -0.04 6.19 16.95
C THR A 164 0.24 7.45 17.78
N ASN A 165 -0.30 7.49 19.01
CA ASN A 165 0.11 8.49 20.00
C ASN A 165 1.61 8.38 20.35
N ASN A 166 2.25 7.26 20.01
CA ASN A 166 3.69 7.10 20.00
C ASN A 166 4.24 7.55 18.66
N ARG A 167 4.50 8.86 18.54
CA ARG A 167 5.33 9.51 17.52
C ARG A 167 6.39 8.53 17.01
N ILE A 168 6.17 7.93 15.84
CA ILE A 168 7.14 7.04 15.22
C ILE A 168 8.37 7.90 14.98
N LYS A 169 9.39 7.75 15.84
CA LYS A 169 10.57 8.62 15.83
C LYS A 169 11.19 8.62 14.43
N SER A 170 10.99 9.72 13.71
CA SER A 170 11.68 10.04 12.47
C SER A 170 13.14 10.37 12.80
N GLY A 171 13.98 9.34 12.99
CA GLY A 171 15.38 9.55 13.35
C GLY A 171 16.23 8.33 13.65
N TYR A 172 15.75 7.09 13.47
CA TYR A 172 16.63 5.92 13.59
C TYR A 172 17.56 5.83 12.38
N GLU A 173 18.86 5.65 12.62
CA GLU A 173 19.86 5.27 11.62
C GLU A 173 19.50 3.96 10.87
N ASN A 174 18.54 3.19 11.39
CA ASN A 174 18.01 1.95 10.81
C ASN A 174 16.47 1.92 10.69
N ARG A 175 15.82 2.99 10.22
CA ARG A 175 14.35 3.02 10.01
C ARG A 175 13.85 1.86 9.15
N VAL A 176 14.63 1.45 8.14
CA VAL A 176 14.30 0.38 7.18
C VAL A 176 14.06 -0.98 7.85
N ARG A 177 14.43 -1.15 9.13
CA ARG A 177 14.21 -2.37 9.91
C ARG A 177 13.57 -2.08 11.27
N ALA A 178 12.74 -1.06 11.38
CA ALA A 178 12.02 -0.83 12.62
C ALA A 178 11.16 -2.07 12.95
N PRO A 179 11.13 -2.57 14.21
CA PRO A 179 10.35 -3.76 14.55
C PRO A 179 8.87 -3.67 14.16
N ILE A 180 8.32 -2.46 14.13
CA ILE A 180 6.93 -2.20 13.71
C ILE A 180 6.68 -2.50 12.22
N ASP A 181 7.69 -2.44 11.36
CA ASP A 181 7.59 -2.76 9.93
C ASP A 181 7.51 -4.26 9.65
N LEU A 182 7.84 -5.08 10.65
CA LEU A 182 7.70 -6.55 10.62
C LEU A 182 6.29 -7.00 10.96
N VAL A 183 5.44 -6.11 11.48
CA VAL A 183 4.05 -6.40 11.86
C VAL A 183 3.12 -5.63 10.92
N PRO A 184 2.59 -6.27 9.85
CA PRO A 184 1.75 -5.60 8.85
C PRO A 184 0.54 -4.87 9.45
N SER A 185 -0.06 -5.44 10.49
CA SER A 185 -1.23 -4.87 11.18
C SER A 185 -0.90 -3.80 12.22
N ALA A 186 0.38 -3.50 12.47
CA ALA A 186 0.74 -2.47 13.43
C ALA A 186 0.31 -1.08 12.92
N GLY A 187 -0.46 -0.39 13.75
CA GLY A 187 -1.12 0.87 13.40
C GLY A 187 -2.43 0.71 12.63
N ALA A 188 -2.90 -0.51 12.33
CA ALA A 188 -4.12 -0.70 11.55
C ALA A 188 -5.44 -0.44 12.30
N ARG A 189 -5.35 -0.09 13.59
CA ARG A 189 -6.50 0.24 14.45
C ARG A 189 -6.25 1.59 15.12
N ALA A 190 -7.32 2.34 15.32
CA ALA A 190 -7.32 3.61 16.01
C ALA A 190 -8.30 3.56 17.20
N GLY A 191 -7.96 4.25 18.27
CA GLY A 191 -8.80 4.33 19.45
C GLY A 191 -8.43 5.51 20.33
N ASN A 192 -9.40 5.94 21.12
CA ASN A 192 -9.23 6.99 22.10
C ASN A 192 -8.57 6.45 23.38
N ALA A 193 -8.05 7.35 24.22
CA ALA A 193 -7.42 6.97 25.49
C ALA A 193 -8.39 6.35 26.51
N ASP A 194 -9.70 6.50 26.30
CA ASP A 194 -10.77 5.88 27.08
C ASP A 194 -11.09 4.43 26.64
N GLY A 195 -10.38 3.92 25.63
CA GLY A 195 -10.56 2.57 25.09
C GLY A 195 -11.66 2.45 24.04
N VAL A 196 -12.30 3.55 23.62
CA VAL A 196 -13.28 3.55 22.53
C VAL A 196 -12.55 3.36 21.19
N GLU A 197 -12.95 2.33 20.44
CA GLU A 197 -12.43 2.06 19.09
C GLU A 197 -13.01 3.08 18.09
N THR A 198 -12.13 3.75 17.36
CA THR A 198 -12.45 4.76 16.34
C THR A 198 -11.91 4.39 14.96
N THR A 199 -11.50 3.13 14.80
CA THR A 199 -10.98 2.55 13.56
C THR A 199 -11.98 2.75 12.40
N GLU A 200 -11.51 3.36 11.31
CA GLU A 200 -12.30 3.51 10.07
C GLU A 200 -12.55 2.15 9.40
N ALA A 201 -13.48 2.06 8.44
CA ALA A 201 -13.66 0.83 7.67
C ALA A 201 -12.59 0.72 6.57
N GLY A 202 -11.96 -0.45 6.44
CA GLY A 202 -10.97 -0.71 5.40
C GLY A 202 -11.58 -0.94 4.02
N ILE A 203 -10.77 -0.68 2.99
CA ILE A 203 -11.22 -0.80 1.59
C ILE A 203 -11.16 -2.26 1.11
N ALA A 204 -10.35 -3.11 1.73
CA ALA A 204 -10.21 -4.51 1.33
C ALA A 204 -11.53 -5.28 1.56
N SER A 205 -12.17 -5.65 0.45
CA SER A 205 -13.34 -6.53 0.32
C SER A 205 -14.42 -6.37 1.40
N ILE A 206 -15.27 -5.37 1.19
CA ILE A 206 -16.57 -5.21 1.84
C ILE A 206 -17.46 -6.46 1.64
N ASP A 207 -17.29 -7.17 0.51
CA ASP A 207 -18.11 -8.35 0.18
C ASP A 207 -17.77 -9.59 1.03
N SER A 208 -16.52 -9.78 1.45
CA SER A 208 -16.19 -10.90 2.37
C SER A 208 -16.70 -10.68 3.80
N ARG A 209 -17.11 -9.46 4.17
CA ARG A 209 -17.74 -9.20 5.48
C ARG A 209 -19.26 -9.44 5.46
N LEU A 210 -19.89 -9.46 4.27
CA LEU A 210 -21.31 -9.73 4.10
C LEU A 210 -21.66 -11.22 4.17
N GLU A 211 -20.68 -12.12 3.98
CA GLU A 211 -20.91 -13.57 4.01
C GLU A 211 -20.93 -14.17 5.44
N ASP A 212 -20.44 -13.44 6.45
CA ASP A 212 -20.43 -13.88 7.86
C ASP A 212 -21.71 -13.57 8.65
N GLY A 213 -22.76 -13.05 7.99
CA GLY A 213 -24.09 -12.90 8.60
C GLY A 213 -24.19 -11.84 9.72
N GLU A 214 -23.18 -10.98 9.87
CA GLU A 214 -23.24 -9.86 10.81
C GLU A 214 -23.94 -8.68 10.12
N ALA A 215 -25.21 -8.47 10.48
CA ALA A 215 -26.03 -7.41 9.93
C ALA A 215 -25.33 -6.03 10.04
N PRO A 216 -25.51 -5.13 9.07
CA PRO A 216 -24.97 -3.79 9.15
C PRO A 216 -25.59 -3.09 10.37
N HIS A 217 -24.75 -2.74 11.35
CA HIS A 217 -25.10 -1.75 12.35
C HIS A 217 -25.21 -0.39 11.64
N THR A 218 -26.38 -0.13 11.05
CA THR A 218 -26.81 1.23 10.76
C THR A 218 -26.78 2.02 12.07
N PRO A 219 -26.07 3.15 12.15
CA PRO A 219 -26.29 4.08 13.24
C PRO A 219 -27.70 4.65 13.05
N SER A 220 -28.65 4.15 13.84
CA SER A 220 -29.97 4.73 13.94
C SER A 220 -29.82 6.15 14.48
N ASN A 221 -29.84 7.10 13.55
CA ASN A 221 -29.93 8.51 13.81
C ASN A 221 -31.35 8.82 14.31
N THR A 222 -31.63 8.52 15.58
CA THR A 222 -32.85 8.97 16.26
C THR A 222 -32.63 10.41 16.72
N SER A 223 -33.09 11.35 15.91
CA SER A 223 -33.40 12.71 16.35
C SER A 223 -34.45 12.65 17.47
N PRO A 224 -34.31 13.39 18.58
CA PRO A 224 -35.42 13.67 19.46
C PRO A 224 -36.09 14.97 18.98
N ASP A 225 -37.25 14.84 18.36
CA ASP A 225 -38.13 15.99 18.09
C ASP A 225 -39.04 16.24 19.31
N SER A 226 -38.78 17.38 19.92
CA SER A 226 -39.66 18.32 20.64
C SER A 226 -40.76 17.86 21.62
N SER A 227 -40.52 18.26 22.87
CA SER A 227 -41.43 19.00 23.79
C SER A 227 -42.70 18.33 24.35
N GLN A 228 -42.79 18.27 25.69
CA GLN A 228 -43.72 19.07 26.49
C GLN A 228 -43.59 18.78 28.02
N TYR A 229 -43.48 19.87 28.80
CA TYR A 229 -43.85 20.10 30.21
C TYR A 229 -43.53 19.05 31.30
N LEU A 230 -42.74 19.47 32.30
CA LEU A 230 -43.10 19.48 33.74
C LEU A 230 -41.99 20.13 34.61
N SER A 231 -42.38 21.26 35.22
CA SER A 231 -41.97 21.96 36.46
C SER A 231 -40.56 21.83 37.12
N PRO A 232 -40.04 22.92 37.72
CA PRO A 232 -38.81 22.92 38.52
C PRO A 232 -39.08 22.54 39.99
N GLN A 233 -38.30 21.61 40.54
CA GLN A 233 -38.34 21.29 41.98
C GLN A 233 -36.92 21.18 42.57
N SER A 234 -36.50 22.30 43.16
CA SER A 234 -35.85 22.46 44.47
C SER A 234 -35.18 21.24 45.14
N GLN A 235 -33.86 21.34 45.41
CA GLN A 235 -33.23 21.47 46.76
C GLN A 235 -31.81 20.89 46.76
N ILE A 236 -30.85 21.74 47.14
CA ILE A 236 -29.46 21.37 47.43
C ILE A 236 -29.39 21.06 48.95
N PRO A 237 -28.87 19.90 49.38
CA PRO A 237 -28.62 19.66 50.80
C PRO A 237 -27.34 20.40 51.23
N HIS A 238 -27.47 21.22 52.28
CA HIS A 238 -26.35 21.85 52.96
C HIS A 238 -25.57 20.81 53.79
N LEU A 239 -24.27 20.69 53.55
CA LEU A 239 -23.33 20.05 54.47
C LEU A 239 -23.22 20.89 55.75
N ARG A 240 -23.46 20.26 56.91
CA ARG A 240 -23.04 20.80 58.21
C ARG A 240 -21.60 20.36 58.47
N VAL A 241 -20.77 21.34 58.83
CA VAL A 241 -19.49 21.18 59.54
C VAL A 241 -19.72 21.71 60.95
#